data_AF-A0AAE3CG52-F1
#
_entry.id   AF-A0AAE3CG52-F1
#
_cell.length_a   1.000
_cell.length_b   1.000
_cell.length_c   1.000
_cell.angle_alpha   90.00
_cell.angle_beta   90.00
_cell.angle_gamma   90.00
#
_symmetry.space_group_name_H-M   'P 1'
#
loop_
_entity.id
_entity.type
_entity.pdbx_description
1 polymer ?
#
loop_
_entity_poly.entity_id
_entity_poly.type
_entity_poly.pdbx_seq_one_letter_code
_entity_poly.pdbx_strand_id
1 'polypeptide(L)' 'MGKLVSDASVIVKWFIEEEHTGEALRLRDMHVNGEILLAAPLLAVSK' A
#
# COMPACT_ATOMS: atom_id res chain seq x y z
N MET A 1 9.19 -13.07 7.84
CA MET A 1 8.20 -12.16 7.21
C MET A 1 8.91 -10.86 6.88
N GLY A 2 8.99 -10.46 5.62
CA GLY A 2 9.58 -9.17 5.24
C GLY A 2 8.63 -8.02 5.54
N LYS A 3 9.16 -6.89 6.00
CA LYS A 3 8.41 -5.65 6.20
C LYS A 3 8.68 -4.71 5.03
N LEU A 4 7.63 -4.33 4.31
CA LEU A 4 7.70 -3.36 3.22
C LEU A 4 7.15 -2.01 3.70
N VAL A 5 7.81 -0.93 3.29
CA VAL A 5 7.33 0.44 3.58
C VAL A 5 6.63 0.96 2.34
N SER A 6 5.37 1.35 2.49
CA SER A 6 4.56 1.97 1.44
C SER A 6 4.62 3.48 1.56
N ASP A 7 4.91 4.14 0.45
CA ASP A 7 4.79 5.60 0.31
C ASP A 7 3.33 6.01 0.09
N ALA A 8 3.00 7.29 0.33
CA ALA A 8 1.66 7.83 0.11
C ALA A 8 1.19 7.68 -1.35
N SER A 9 2.11 7.82 -2.31
CA SER A 9 1.82 7.66 -3.74
C SER A 9 1.29 6.27 -4.12
N VAL A 10 1.68 5.22 -3.37
CA VAL A 10 1.19 3.85 -3.58
C VAL A 10 -0.17 3.64 -2.92
N ILE A 11 -0.41 4.27 -1.76
CA ILE A 11 -1.67 4.15 -1.01
C ILE A 11 -2.82 4.83 -1.76
N VAL A 12 -2.60 5.99 -2.40
CA VAL A 12 -3.63 6.70 -3.18
C VAL A 12 -4.21 5.83 -4.30
N LYS A 13 -3.37 5.00 -4.93
CA LYS A 13 -3.74 4.05 -5.99
C LYS A 13 -4.72 2.96 -5.55
N TRP A 14 -4.95 2.81 -4.24
CA TRP A 14 -5.97 1.89 -3.71
C TRP A 14 -7.38 2.43 -3.86
N PHE A 15 -7.52 3.75 -4.00
CA PHE A 15 -8.78 4.47 -3.97
C PHE A 15 -9.11 5.13 -5.31
N ILE A 16 -8.11 5.38 -6.15
CA ILE A 16 -8.25 6.03 -7.45
C ILE A 16 -7.52 5.20 -8.52
N GLU A 17 -8.13 5.02 -9.68
CA GLU A 17 -7.50 4.37 -10.83
C GLU A 17 -6.50 5.31 -11.52
N GLU A 18 -5.26 4.88 -11.64
CA GLU A 18 -4.14 5.58 -12.27
C GLU A 18 -3.06 4.57 -12.72
N GLU A 19 -1.93 5.07 -13.21
CA GLU A 19 -0.80 4.22 -13.56
C GLU A 19 -0.37 3.35 -12.35
N HIS A 20 -0.16 2.05 -12.58
CA HIS A 20 0.19 1.05 -11.56
C HIS A 20 -0.88 0.73 -10.50
N THR A 21 -2.17 1.02 -10.74
CA THR A 21 -3.25 0.60 -9.83
C THR A 21 -3.27 -0.91 -9.59
N GLY A 22 -3.05 -1.74 -10.62
CA GLY A 22 -3.07 -3.20 -10.48
C GLY A 22 -2.03 -3.72 -9.49
N GLU A 23 -0.81 -3.20 -9.56
CA GLU A 23 0.29 -3.53 -8.66
C GLU A 23 0.02 -3.05 -7.23
N ALA A 24 -0.52 -1.84 -7.07
CA ALA A 24 -0.89 -1.29 -5.78
C ALA A 24 -1.99 -2.11 -5.09
N LEU A 25 -3.03 -2.51 -5.83
CA LEU A 25 -4.11 -3.36 -5.33
C LEU A 25 -3.60 -4.76 -4.96
N ARG A 26 -2.71 -5.34 -5.77
CA ARG A 26 -2.07 -6.62 -5.43
C ARG A 26 -1.30 -6.54 -4.10
N LEU A 27 -0.52 -5.48 -3.87
CA LEU A 27 0.20 -5.29 -2.61
C LEU A 27 -0.75 -5.14 -1.42
N ARG A 28 -1.85 -4.39 -1.58
CA ARG A 28 -2.92 -4.29 -0.58
C ARG A 28 -3.47 -5.66 -0.23
N ASP A 29 -3.85 -6.44 -1.24
CA ASP A 29 -4.54 -7.71 -1.04
C ASP A 29 -3.61 -8.72 -0.37
N MET A 30 -2.33 -8.79 -0.79
CA MET A 30 -1.31 -9.58 -0.10
C MET A 30 -1.15 -9.17 1.38
N HIS A 31 -1.27 -7.88 1.70
CA HIS A 31 -1.21 -7.42 3.09
C HIS A 31 -2.47 -7.83 3.88
N VAL A 32 -3.66 -7.63 3.32
CA VAL A 32 -4.94 -8.00 3.94
C VAL A 32 -5.03 -9.51 4.17
N ASN A 33 -4.48 -10.31 3.26
CA ASN A 33 -4.40 -11.77 3.37
C ASN A 33 -3.31 -12.26 4.33
N GLY A 34 -2.48 -11.38 4.89
CA GLY A 34 -1.40 -11.72 5.81
C GLY A 34 -0.15 -12.32 5.15
N GLU A 35 -0.03 -12.24 3.82
CA GLU A 35 1.14 -12.71 3.07
C GLU A 35 2.34 -11.79 3.26
N ILE A 36 2.10 -10.47 3.40
CA ILE A 36 3.13 -9.46 3.66
C ILE A 36 2.69 -8.48 4.77
N LEU A 37 3.68 -7.82 5.38
CA LEU A 37 3.44 -6.70 6.27
C LEU A 37 3.79 -5.39 5.55
N LEU A 38 2.76 -4.59 5.22
CA LEU A 38 2.92 -3.21 4.80
C LEU A 38 2.93 -2.29 6.02
N ALA A 39 3.86 -1.34 6.04
CA ALA A 39 3.89 -0.24 6.98
C ALA A 39 3.95 1.07 6.20
N ALA A 40 3.35 2.14 6.72
CA ALA A 40 3.44 3.47 6.15
C ALA A 40 4.11 4.42 7.16
N PRO A 41 4.88 5.42 6.71
CA PRO A 41 5.31 6.51 7.58
C PRO A 41 4.11 7.24 8.17
N LEU A 42 4.21 7.72 9.42
CA LEU A 42 3.15 8.52 10.05
C LEU A 42 2.82 9.78 9.23
N LEU A 43 3.76 10.30 8.45
CA LEU A 43 3.53 11.46 7.58
C LEU A 43 2.60 11.15 6.39
N ALA A 44 2.42 9.88 6.03
CA ALA A 44 1.52 9.47 4.95
C ALA A 44 0.05 9.42 5.37
N VAL A 45 -0.24 9.48 6.68
CA VAL A 45 -1.58 9.63 7.23
C VAL A 45 -1.79 11.09 7.64
N SER A 46 -2.82 11.74 7.11
CA SER A 46 -3.22 13.04 7.64
C SER A 46 -3.69 12.87 9.09
N LYS A 47 -3.39 13.84 9.95
CA LYS A 47 -3.99 13.91 11.28
C LYS A 47 -5.49 14.15 11.19
#